data_AF-B9XB43-F1
#
_entry.id   AF-B9XB43-F1
#
_cell.length_a   1.000
_cell.length_b   1.000
_cell.length_c   1.000
_cell.angle_alpha   90.00
_cell.angle_beta   90.00
_cell.angle_gamma   90.00
#
_symmetry.space_group_name_H-M   'P 1'
#
loop_
_entity.id
_entity.type
_entity.pdbx_description
1 polymer ?
#
loop_
_entity_poly.entity_id
_entity_poly.type
_entity_poly.pdbx_seq_one_letter_code
_entity_poly.pdbx_strand_id
1 'polypeptide(L)'
;MLETGLNREQVTAAPFKDSVGIGSYRIDVHATSSGDAGVYLSTVPFQIPLGALIPQRMENLLPACKNLGVTHITNGCYRSHPVEWNIGESAGMLVAFCLKQHRMPREVRNSDEHLSDFQKMLGNDGMPIEWPKGKVWPI
;
A
#
# COMPACT_ATOMS: atom_id res chain seq x y z
N MET A 1 -4.36 14.12 -14.62
CA MET A 1 -3.26 14.09 -15.61
C MET A 1 -3.01 15.48 -16.19
N LEU A 2 -4.05 16.28 -16.50
CA LEU A 2 -3.87 17.66 -16.97
C LEU A 2 -3.14 18.55 -15.95
N GLU A 3 -3.32 18.25 -14.67
CA GLU A 3 -2.81 18.97 -13.51
C GLU A 3 -1.29 18.80 -13.34
N THR A 4 -0.70 17.73 -13.89
CA THR A 4 0.75 17.49 -13.83
C THR A 4 1.49 18.11 -15.01
N GLY A 5 0.79 18.51 -16.08
CA GLY A 5 1.40 18.96 -17.34
C GLY A 5 2.21 17.89 -18.08
N LEU A 6 2.14 16.63 -17.64
CA LEU A 6 2.89 15.50 -18.19
C LEU A 6 1.98 14.57 -18.99
N ASN A 7 2.57 13.84 -19.94
CA ASN A 7 1.86 12.80 -20.67
C ASN A 7 1.50 11.63 -19.74
N ARG A 8 0.44 10.90 -20.08
CA ARG A 8 -0.10 9.80 -19.26
C ARG A 8 0.94 8.74 -18.95
N GLU A 9 1.84 8.45 -19.88
CA GLU A 9 2.89 7.44 -19.73
C GLU A 9 4.01 7.89 -18.77
N GLN A 10 4.11 9.20 -18.49
CA GLN A 10 5.15 9.78 -17.65
C GLN A 10 4.70 9.99 -16.20
N VAL A 11 3.40 9.90 -15.93
CA VAL A 11 2.84 10.10 -14.59
C VAL A 11 2.80 8.77 -13.86
N THR A 12 3.61 8.67 -12.80
CA THR A 12 3.66 7.49 -11.92
C THR A 12 3.31 7.89 -10.49
N ALA A 13 2.90 6.92 -9.68
CA ALA A 13 2.77 7.14 -8.24
C ALA A 13 4.15 7.43 -7.63
N ALA A 14 4.15 8.08 -6.47
CA ALA A 14 5.35 8.17 -5.66
C ALA A 14 5.82 6.74 -5.29
N PRO A 15 7.12 6.42 -5.46
CA PRO A 15 7.64 5.13 -5.05
C PRO A 15 7.79 5.08 -3.52
N PHE A 16 7.58 3.90 -2.95
CA PHE A 16 7.79 3.61 -1.53
C PHE A 16 8.93 2.60 -1.39
N LYS A 17 10.04 3.03 -0.76
CA LYS A 17 11.18 2.15 -0.43
C LYS A 17 10.73 0.95 0.42
N ASP A 18 9.76 1.18 1.29
CA ASP A 18 9.17 0.19 2.18
C ASP A 18 7.91 -0.46 1.62
N SER A 19 7.78 -0.57 0.29
CA SER A 19 6.63 -1.25 -0.32
C SER A 19 6.55 -2.71 0.10
N VAL A 20 5.34 -3.15 0.42
CA VAL A 20 5.00 -4.54 0.78
C VAL A 20 3.86 -5.10 -0.08
N GLY A 21 3.43 -4.33 -1.08
CA GLY A 21 2.27 -4.66 -1.88
C GLY A 21 1.98 -3.63 -2.95
N ILE A 22 1.01 -3.94 -3.81
CA ILE A 22 0.61 -3.07 -4.92
C ILE A 22 -0.90 -2.92 -5.01
N GLY A 23 -1.35 -1.84 -5.63
CA GLY A 23 -2.75 -1.60 -5.95
C GLY A 23 -2.92 -0.75 -7.20
N SER A 24 -4.09 -0.89 -7.83
CA SER A 24 -4.52 -0.04 -8.93
C SER A 24 -6.04 0.05 -8.90
N TYR A 25 -6.54 1.21 -8.49
CA TYR A 25 -7.96 1.52 -8.47
C TYR A 25 -8.17 3.02 -8.44
N ARG A 26 -9.30 3.48 -9.00
CA ARG A 26 -9.68 4.89 -8.99
C ARG A 26 -9.95 5.35 -7.56
N ILE A 27 -9.80 6.63 -7.28
CA ILE A 27 -10.33 7.18 -6.03
C ILE A 27 -11.84 7.19 -6.20
N ASP A 28 -12.53 6.40 -5.38
CA ASP A 28 -13.98 6.35 -5.28
C ASP A 28 -14.37 6.71 -3.85
N VAL A 29 -14.84 7.94 -3.63
CA VAL A 29 -15.35 8.45 -2.36
C VAL A 29 -16.81 8.80 -2.57
N HIS A 30 -17.69 8.19 -1.79
CA HIS A 30 -19.14 8.39 -1.93
C HIS A 30 -19.62 9.60 -1.16
N ALA A 31 -20.80 10.09 -1.52
CA ALA A 31 -21.41 11.24 -0.88
C ALA A 31 -21.66 10.99 0.62
N THR A 32 -21.50 12.05 1.42
CA THR A 32 -21.70 12.01 2.88
C THR A 32 -23.07 12.56 3.25
N SER A 33 -23.58 12.19 4.43
CA SER A 33 -24.85 12.72 4.95
C SER A 33 -24.79 14.22 5.28
N SER A 34 -23.60 14.82 5.36
CA SER A 34 -23.39 16.27 5.52
C SER A 34 -23.47 17.05 4.20
N GLY A 35 -23.65 16.36 3.06
CA GLY A 35 -23.85 16.98 1.75
C GLY A 35 -22.58 17.06 0.87
N ASP A 36 -21.48 16.41 1.25
CA ASP A 36 -20.32 16.31 0.35
C ASP A 36 -20.69 15.39 -0.82
N ALA A 37 -20.46 15.82 -2.05
CA ALA A 37 -20.89 15.09 -3.26
C ALA A 37 -20.09 13.79 -3.53
N GLY A 38 -19.01 13.55 -2.77
CA GLY A 38 -18.06 12.50 -3.08
C GLY A 38 -17.08 12.90 -4.19
N VAL A 39 -16.11 12.02 -4.47
CA VAL A 39 -15.04 12.26 -5.43
C VAL A 39 -14.78 10.97 -6.21
N TYR A 40 -14.80 11.07 -7.54
CA TYR A 40 -14.43 9.98 -8.44
C TYR A 40 -13.32 10.40 -9.40
N LEU A 41 -12.09 9.98 -9.12
CA LEU A 41 -10.90 10.44 -9.86
C LEU A 41 -10.04 9.28 -10.36
N SER A 42 -9.48 9.44 -11.56
CA SER A 42 -8.47 8.51 -12.07
C SER A 42 -7.20 8.58 -11.23
N THR A 43 -6.55 7.44 -11.08
CA THR A 43 -5.27 7.27 -10.39
C THR A 43 -4.28 6.58 -11.32
N VAL A 44 -3.08 6.34 -10.80
CA VAL A 44 -2.04 5.52 -11.42
C VAL A 44 -1.73 4.34 -10.51
N PRO A 45 -1.17 3.23 -11.03
CA PRO A 45 -0.76 2.11 -10.20
C PRO A 45 0.16 2.55 -9.06
N PHE A 46 -0.12 2.08 -7.84
CA PHE A 46 0.51 2.51 -6.60
C PHE A 46 0.99 1.32 -5.76
N GLN A 47 1.75 1.63 -4.72
CA GLN A 47 2.35 0.69 -3.78
C GLN A 47 1.74 0.84 -2.39
N ILE A 48 1.74 -0.23 -1.61
CA ILE A 48 1.33 -0.23 -0.20
C ILE A 48 2.60 -0.11 0.66
N PRO A 49 2.84 1.02 1.35
CA PRO A 49 4.01 1.15 2.22
C PRO A 49 3.81 0.42 3.55
N LEU A 50 4.85 -0.28 4.02
CA LEU A 50 4.89 -0.92 5.33
C LEU A 50 4.61 0.08 6.47
N GLY A 51 5.02 1.34 6.32
CA GLY A 51 4.72 2.39 7.30
C GLY A 51 3.22 2.59 7.56
N ALA A 52 2.35 2.35 6.57
CA ALA A 52 0.91 2.44 6.75
C ALA A 52 0.31 1.26 7.55
N LEU A 53 1.09 0.19 7.72
CA LEU A 53 0.76 -0.96 8.56
C LEU A 53 1.32 -0.85 9.99
N ILE A 54 2.08 0.18 10.33
CA ILE A 54 2.73 0.28 11.65
C ILE A 54 2.10 1.44 12.45
N PRO A 55 1.33 1.14 13.52
CA PRO A 55 0.75 2.20 14.35
C PRO A 55 1.81 3.05 15.05
N GLN A 56 1.48 4.32 15.27
CA GLN A 56 2.38 5.24 15.98
C GLN A 56 2.55 4.87 17.47
N ARG A 57 1.47 4.43 18.13
CA ARG A 57 1.42 4.25 19.60
C ARG A 57 1.60 2.81 20.09
N MET A 58 1.38 1.82 19.23
CA MET A 58 1.30 0.41 19.63
C MET A 58 2.27 -0.42 18.79
N GLU A 59 2.90 -1.40 19.41
CA GLU A 59 3.93 -2.24 18.75
C GLU A 59 3.43 -3.64 18.38
N ASN A 60 2.36 -4.13 19.02
CA ASN A 60 1.85 -5.50 18.88
C ASN A 60 0.44 -5.55 18.29
N LEU A 61 0.05 -4.53 17.53
CA LEU A 61 -1.22 -4.45 16.82
C LEU A 61 -0.94 -3.97 15.40
N LEU A 62 -1.45 -4.70 14.41
CA LEU A 62 -1.31 -4.33 13.00
C LEU A 62 -2.70 -4.16 12.39
N PRO A 63 -2.94 -3.09 11.61
CA PRO A 63 -4.13 -2.98 10.80
C PRO A 63 -4.06 -4.00 9.66
N ALA A 64 -5.22 -4.47 9.22
CA ALA A 64 -5.38 -5.29 8.04
C ALA A 64 -6.60 -4.81 7.24
N CYS A 65 -6.65 -5.17 5.95
CA CYS A 65 -7.72 -4.80 5.03
C CYS A 65 -8.01 -3.28 5.04
N LYS A 66 -9.21 -2.87 5.47
CA LYS A 66 -9.72 -1.49 5.42
C LYS A 66 -9.14 -0.56 6.49
N ASN A 67 -8.36 -1.08 7.43
CA ASN A 67 -7.85 -0.31 8.57
C ASN A 67 -6.47 0.33 8.31
N LEU A 68 -5.98 0.28 7.08
CA LEU A 68 -4.67 0.82 6.69
C LEU A 68 -4.55 2.31 7.08
N GLY A 69 -3.38 2.72 7.56
CA GLY A 69 -3.10 4.11 7.92
C GLY A 69 -2.97 5.01 6.69
N VAL A 70 -4.09 5.56 6.21
CA VAL A 70 -4.16 6.42 5.02
C VAL A 70 -5.07 7.62 5.23
N THR A 71 -4.98 8.63 4.35
CA THR A 71 -5.93 9.75 4.34
C THR A 71 -7.32 9.30 3.85
N HIS A 72 -8.36 10.07 4.17
CA HIS A 72 -9.71 9.84 3.65
C HIS A 72 -9.75 9.72 2.12
N ILE A 73 -9.01 10.59 1.41
CA ILE A 73 -8.97 10.62 -0.06
C ILE A 73 -8.31 9.35 -0.60
N THR A 74 -7.10 9.03 -0.13
CA THR A 74 -6.36 7.85 -0.59
C THR A 74 -7.05 6.55 -0.21
N ASN A 75 -7.78 6.51 0.91
CA ASN A 75 -8.58 5.35 1.27
C ASN A 75 -9.59 4.96 0.18
N GLY A 76 -10.05 5.95 -0.62
CA GLY A 76 -10.92 5.73 -1.77
C GLY A 76 -10.36 4.79 -2.83
N CYS A 77 -9.03 4.65 -2.95
CA CYS A 77 -8.41 3.67 -3.86
C CYS A 77 -7.80 2.45 -3.15
N TYR A 78 -7.43 2.56 -1.86
CA TYR A 78 -6.91 1.41 -1.10
C TYR A 78 -8.01 0.42 -0.66
N ARG A 79 -9.28 0.84 -0.60
CA ARG A 79 -10.43 0.00 -0.19
C ARG A 79 -11.05 -0.88 -1.29
N SER A 80 -10.23 -1.29 -2.27
CA SER A 80 -10.66 -2.22 -3.31
C SER A 80 -10.27 -3.65 -2.93
N HIS A 81 -11.14 -4.63 -3.19
CA HIS A 81 -10.96 -6.01 -2.71
C HIS A 81 -9.56 -6.60 -2.95
N PRO A 82 -8.92 -6.45 -4.14
CA PRO A 82 -7.57 -7.00 -4.36
C PRO A 82 -6.51 -6.31 -3.49
N VAL A 83 -6.66 -5.00 -3.27
CA VAL A 83 -5.74 -4.21 -2.43
C VAL A 83 -5.94 -4.58 -0.96
N GLU A 84 -7.18 -4.77 -0.53
CA GLU A 84 -7.50 -5.20 0.84
C GLU A 84 -6.94 -6.59 1.16
N TRP A 85 -7.01 -7.53 0.22
CA TRP A 85 -6.41 -8.86 0.37
C TRP A 85 -4.90 -8.77 0.48
N ASN A 86 -4.27 -7.98 -0.40
CA ASN A 86 -2.83 -7.74 -0.35
C ASN A 86 -2.40 -7.14 1.00
N ILE A 87 -3.13 -6.13 1.52
CA ILE A 87 -2.88 -5.55 2.85
C ILE A 87 -2.95 -6.62 3.95
N GLY A 88 -3.97 -7.49 3.91
CA GLY A 88 -4.12 -8.59 4.87
C GLY A 88 -2.98 -9.60 4.80
N GLU A 89 -2.56 -9.96 3.59
CA GLU A 89 -1.43 -10.84 3.32
C GLU A 89 -0.12 -10.23 3.84
N SER A 90 0.19 -8.97 3.49
CA SER A 90 1.38 -8.28 3.99
C SER A 90 1.40 -8.24 5.53
N ALA A 91 0.26 -7.96 6.16
CA ALA A 91 0.17 -7.91 7.63
C ALA A 91 0.43 -9.28 8.26
N GLY A 92 -0.19 -10.35 7.75
CA GLY A 92 0.04 -11.72 8.24
C GLY A 92 1.49 -12.18 8.05
N MET A 93 2.05 -11.89 6.87
CA MET A 93 3.45 -12.18 6.54
C MET A 93 4.42 -11.42 7.44
N LEU A 94 4.12 -10.15 7.76
CA LEU A 94 4.94 -9.36 8.68
C LEU A 94 4.94 -9.96 10.08
N VAL A 95 3.78 -10.42 10.58
CA VAL A 95 3.71 -11.12 11.88
C VAL A 95 4.56 -12.39 11.85
N ALA A 96 4.43 -13.22 10.82
CA ALA A 96 5.22 -14.44 10.69
C ALA A 96 6.73 -14.17 10.65
N PHE A 97 7.16 -13.15 9.90
CA PHE A 97 8.55 -12.71 9.84
C PHE A 97 9.05 -12.23 11.20
N CYS A 98 8.30 -11.34 11.86
CA CYS A 98 8.61 -10.79 13.18
C CYS A 98 8.80 -11.89 14.23
N LEU A 99 7.89 -12.87 14.27
CA LEU A 99 7.98 -14.00 15.19
C LEU A 99 9.21 -14.87 14.92
N LYS A 100 9.51 -15.15 13.64
CA LYS A 100 10.67 -15.97 13.24
C LYS A 100 12.00 -15.29 13.54
N GLN A 101 12.09 -13.99 13.35
CA GLN A 101 13.32 -13.22 13.53
C GLN A 101 13.47 -12.60 14.93
N HIS A 102 12.48 -12.81 15.81
CA HIS A 102 12.38 -12.17 17.13
C HIS A 102 12.51 -10.64 17.04
N ARG A 103 11.75 -10.03 16.11
CA ARG A 103 11.72 -8.58 15.87
C ARG A 103 10.33 -8.01 16.02
N MET A 104 10.25 -6.72 16.30
CA MET A 104 9.02 -5.94 16.25
C MET A 104 8.79 -5.34 14.86
N PRO A 105 7.54 -5.15 14.41
CA PRO A 105 7.23 -4.57 13.10
C PRO A 105 7.97 -3.26 12.79
N ARG A 106 8.11 -2.37 13.78
CA ARG A 106 8.83 -1.10 13.64
C ARG A 106 10.32 -1.29 13.37
N GLU A 107 10.95 -2.29 13.98
CA GLU A 107 12.35 -2.63 13.71
C GLU A 107 12.53 -3.13 12.29
N VAL A 108 11.59 -3.95 11.78
CA VAL A 108 11.61 -4.44 10.40
C VAL A 108 11.59 -3.28 9.41
N ARG A 109 10.72 -2.28 9.62
CA ARG A 109 10.64 -1.12 8.72
C ARG A 109 11.86 -0.20 8.80
N ASN A 110 12.39 0.03 9.99
CA ASN A 110 13.42 1.05 10.22
C ASN A 110 14.85 0.55 9.96
N SER A 111 15.04 -0.75 9.75
CA SER A 111 16.32 -1.35 9.35
C SER A 111 16.29 -1.72 7.87
N ASP A 112 17.22 -1.16 7.08
CA ASP A 112 17.34 -1.47 5.66
C ASP A 112 17.59 -2.96 5.40
N GLU A 113 18.33 -3.63 6.28
CA GLU A 113 18.59 -5.06 6.21
C GLU A 113 17.31 -5.88 6.44
N HIS A 114 16.60 -5.62 7.54
CA HIS A 114 15.38 -6.37 7.87
C HIS A 114 14.24 -6.09 6.89
N LEU A 115 14.13 -4.85 6.41
CA LEU A 115 13.17 -4.50 5.37
C LEU A 115 13.47 -5.27 4.08
N SER A 116 14.73 -5.30 3.65
CA SER A 116 15.14 -6.03 2.45
C SER A 116 14.86 -7.52 2.57
N ASP A 117 15.15 -8.12 3.73
CA ASP A 117 14.89 -9.54 3.95
C ASP A 117 13.40 -9.87 4.00
N PHE A 118 12.59 -9.01 4.60
CA PHE A 118 11.14 -9.15 4.58
C PHE A 118 10.59 -9.03 3.14
N GLN A 119 11.04 -8.04 2.37
CA GLN A 119 10.65 -7.87 0.97
C GLN A 119 11.06 -9.05 0.08
N LYS A 120 12.25 -9.65 0.30
CA LYS A 120 12.65 -10.90 -0.37
C LYS A 120 11.72 -12.04 -0.02
N MET A 121 11.31 -12.17 1.25
CA MET A 121 10.37 -13.20 1.67
C MET A 121 9.01 -13.04 0.95
N LEU A 122 8.47 -11.82 0.90
CA LEU A 122 7.24 -11.53 0.16
C LEU A 122 7.37 -11.93 -1.33
N GLY A 123 8.49 -11.56 -1.97
CA GLY A 123 8.74 -11.90 -3.37
C GLY A 123 8.87 -13.41 -3.62
N ASN A 124 9.52 -14.14 -2.72
CA ASN A 124 9.65 -15.60 -2.80
C ASN A 124 8.30 -16.33 -2.68
N ASP A 125 7.36 -15.75 -1.92
CA ASP A 125 6.00 -16.26 -1.77
C ASP A 125 5.07 -15.78 -2.91
N GLY A 126 5.63 -15.10 -3.92
CA GLY A 126 4.91 -14.68 -5.12
C GLY A 126 4.16 -13.35 -4.99
N MET A 127 4.39 -12.60 -3.90
CA MET A 127 3.70 -11.34 -3.64
C MET A 127 4.41 -10.16 -4.33
N PRO A 128 3.76 -9.49 -5.30
CA PRO A 128 4.36 -8.35 -5.97
C PRO A 128 4.36 -7.11 -5.06
N ILE A 129 5.56 -6.53 -4.88
CA ILE A 129 5.77 -5.30 -4.09
C ILE A 129 6.11 -4.08 -4.97
N GLU A 130 6.34 -4.28 -6.27
CA GLU A 130 6.51 -3.22 -7.24
C GLU A 130 5.74 -3.53 -8.53
N TRP A 131 5.26 -2.48 -9.21
CA TRP A 131 4.71 -2.63 -10.55
C TRP A 131 5.84 -2.81 -11.57
N PRO A 132 5.71 -3.72 -12.56
CA PRO A 132 6.70 -3.86 -13.61
C PRO A 132 6.84 -2.56 -14.41
N LYS A 133 8.08 -2.13 -14.63
CA LYS A 133 8.41 -0.93 -15.41
C LYS A 133 8.15 -1.14 -16.90
N GLY A 134 7.80 -0.08 -17.62
CA GLY A 134 7.71 -0.07 -19.08
C GLY A 134 6.46 -0.72 -19.69
N LYS A 135 5.47 -1.10 -18.88
CA LYS A 135 4.15 -1.57 -19.35
C LYS A 135 3.09 -0.50 -19.09
N VAL A 136 2.31 -0.18 -20.11
CA VAL A 136 1.05 0.56 -19.96
C VAL A 136 0.01 -0.44 -19.48
N TRP A 137 -0.41 -0.31 -18.23
CA TRP A 137 -1.44 -1.19 -17.66
C TRP A 137 -2.82 -0.63 -18.00
N PRO A 138 -3.72 -1.43 -18.59
CA PRO A 138 -5.11 -1.02 -18.74
C PRO A 138 -5.69 -0.81 -17.33
N ILE A 139 -6.22 0.39 -17.09
CA ILE A 139 -6.95 0.77 -15.87
C ILE A 139 -8.43 0.83 -16.22
#